data_AF-A0A959I6Z7-F1
#
_entry.id   AF-A0A959I6Z7-F1
#
_cell.length_a   1.000
_cell.length_b   1.000
_cell.length_c   1.000
_cell.angle_alpha   90.00
_cell.angle_beta   90.00
_cell.angle_gamma   90.00
#
_symmetry.space_group_name_H-M   'P 1'
#
loop_
_entity.id
_entity.type
_entity.pdbx_description
1 polymer ?
#
loop_
_entity_poly.entity_id
_entity_poly.type
_entity_poly.pdbx_seq_one_letter_code
_entity_poly.pdbx_strand_id
1 'polypeptide(L)'
;MFDQYRFSLLPFPQRQRQNELDLHVLIIPQISLQWNGDPLLETPIPPPGSNPDHWAFATSKIGFEARVLDSLDDFPAQALPATIKSLGGAAALPKAKALFEELKVKFKIKNTVAVSDLSEKVDSKRYIKKYLTRTYRNAFHFTSPRVREAVVDDSYHCAVKEHKQANPNFKQTSDEMTWGKAYAFALRHPYLAEQLGLIRKFTIELDPGMYE
;
A
#
# COMPACT_ATOMS: atom_id res chain seq x y z
N MET A 1 -6.43 21.04 3.02
CA MET A 1 -7.82 20.61 2.76
C MET A 1 -7.81 19.28 1.99
N PHE A 2 -7.25 18.21 2.58
CA PHE A 2 -7.23 16.85 1.97
C PHE A 2 -7.34 15.75 3.05
N ASP A 3 -7.71 16.11 4.28
CA ASP A 3 -7.77 15.18 5.42
C ASP A 3 -9.06 14.32 5.43
N GLN A 4 -9.77 14.28 4.30
CA GLN A 4 -11.14 13.75 4.21
C GLN A 4 -11.19 12.27 3.84
N TYR A 5 -10.12 11.69 3.29
CA TYR A 5 -10.10 10.29 2.85
C TYR A 5 -9.26 9.44 3.80
N ARG A 6 -9.93 8.64 4.65
CA ARG A 6 -9.29 7.76 5.64
C ARG A 6 -8.85 6.40 5.10
N PHE A 7 -9.06 6.14 3.80
CA PHE A 7 -8.56 4.95 3.13
C PHE A 7 -7.72 5.34 1.90
N SER A 8 -6.55 4.73 1.77
CA SER A 8 -5.79 4.75 0.51
C SER A 8 -6.25 3.60 -0.37
N LEU A 9 -6.68 3.93 -1.59
CA LEU A 9 -7.07 2.98 -2.61
C LEU A 9 -6.00 2.97 -3.71
N LEU A 10 -5.45 1.80 -3.98
CA LEU A 10 -4.43 1.60 -4.99
C LEU A 10 -4.85 0.43 -5.90
N PRO A 11 -5.36 0.70 -7.11
CA PRO A 11 -5.67 -0.32 -8.09
C PRO A 11 -4.42 -0.79 -8.82
N PHE A 12 -4.20 -2.10 -8.89
CA PHE A 12 -3.09 -2.74 -9.57
C PHE A 12 -3.58 -3.75 -10.60
N PRO A 13 -3.56 -3.40 -11.90
CA PRO A 13 -3.79 -4.36 -12.98
C PRO A 13 -2.81 -5.53 -12.84
N GLN A 14 -3.31 -6.77 -12.89
CA GLN A 14 -2.48 -7.97 -12.74
C GLN A 14 -2.24 -8.65 -14.08
N ARG A 15 -3.33 -8.91 -14.82
CA ARG A 15 -3.28 -9.67 -16.06
C ARG A 15 -4.51 -9.37 -16.91
N GLN A 16 -4.28 -9.16 -18.21
CA GLN A 16 -5.36 -9.10 -19.20
C GLN A 16 -5.47 -10.45 -19.91
N ARG A 17 -6.69 -10.95 -20.08
CA ARG A 17 -7.04 -12.20 -20.76
C ARG A 17 -8.18 -11.94 -21.73
N GLN A 18 -7.91 -11.82 -23.03
CA GLN A 18 -8.92 -11.44 -24.03
C GLN A 18 -9.67 -10.16 -23.60
N ASN A 19 -10.92 -10.34 -23.16
CA ASN A 19 -11.83 -9.30 -22.71
C ASN A 19 -11.96 -9.22 -21.18
N GLU A 20 -11.08 -9.86 -20.42
CA GLU A 20 -11.06 -9.79 -18.97
C GLU A 20 -9.79 -9.09 -18.47
N LEU A 21 -9.92 -8.21 -17.48
CA LEU A 21 -8.79 -7.68 -16.73
C LEU A 21 -8.90 -8.10 -15.26
N ASP A 22 -7.91 -8.87 -14.82
CA ASP A 22 -7.70 -9.23 -13.43
C ASP A 22 -7.11 -8.02 -12.69
N LEU A 23 -7.80 -7.56 -11.66
CA LEU A 23 -7.45 -6.37 -10.88
C LEU A 23 -7.29 -6.73 -9.41
N HIS A 24 -6.19 -6.29 -8.80
CA HIS A 24 -6.06 -6.27 -7.35
C HIS A 24 -6.18 -4.85 -6.84
N VAL A 25 -7.11 -4.60 -5.91
CA VAL A 25 -7.26 -3.31 -5.26
C VAL A 25 -6.73 -3.43 -3.85
N LEU A 26 -5.69 -2.66 -3.55
CA LEU A 26 -5.15 -2.51 -2.21
C LEU A 26 -5.90 -1.38 -1.49
N ILE A 27 -6.41 -1.69 -0.31
CA ILE A 27 -7.17 -0.77 0.54
C ILE A 27 -6.45 -0.72 1.88
N ILE A 28 -5.96 0.46 2.25
CA ILE A 28 -5.22 0.65 3.50
C ILE A 28 -5.89 1.73 4.33
N PRO A 29 -6.31 1.44 5.58
CA PRO A 29 -6.68 2.47 6.54
C PRO A 29 -5.52 3.42 6.82
N GLN A 30 -5.74 4.71 6.60
CA GLN A 30 -4.71 5.73 6.78
C GLN A 30 -4.52 6.04 8.26
N ILE A 31 -3.25 6.23 8.63
CA ILE A 31 -2.87 6.64 9.98
C ILE A 31 -2.66 8.13 9.99
N SER A 32 -3.16 8.79 11.02
CA SER A 32 -2.98 10.21 11.27
C SER A 32 -2.81 10.46 12.76
N LEU A 33 -2.52 11.71 13.12
CA LEU A 33 -2.50 12.13 14.54
C LEU A 33 -3.88 12.03 15.20
N GLN A 34 -4.96 12.08 14.41
CA GLN A 34 -6.34 12.04 14.90
C GLN A 34 -6.91 10.62 14.97
N TRP A 35 -6.36 9.69 14.18
CA TRP A 35 -6.83 8.30 14.13
C TRP A 35 -5.66 7.37 13.89
N ASN A 36 -5.51 6.38 14.78
CA ASN A 36 -4.39 5.44 14.75
C ASN A 36 -4.48 4.38 13.65
N GLY A 37 -5.56 4.41 12.85
CA GLY A 37 -5.82 3.43 11.83
C GLY A 37 -6.23 2.08 12.42
N ASP A 38 -6.90 2.01 13.57
CA ASP A 38 -7.37 0.72 14.09
C ASP A 38 -8.55 0.21 13.24
N PRO A 39 -8.41 -0.95 12.56
CA PRO A 39 -9.46 -1.47 11.68
C PRO A 39 -10.66 -2.04 12.44
N LEU A 40 -10.55 -2.23 13.77
CA LEU A 40 -11.62 -2.71 14.64
C LEU A 40 -12.48 -1.57 15.19
N LEU A 41 -11.98 -0.33 15.15
CA LEU A 41 -12.72 0.85 15.57
C LEU A 41 -13.47 1.44 14.40
N GLU A 42 -14.59 2.11 14.69
CA GLU A 42 -15.33 2.88 13.71
C GLU A 42 -14.44 3.95 13.09
N THR A 43 -14.53 4.10 11.76
CA THR A 43 -13.83 5.19 11.08
C THR A 43 -14.38 6.53 11.53
N PRO A 44 -13.53 7.53 11.86
CA PRO A 44 -13.97 8.82 12.40
C PRO A 44 -14.87 9.63 11.47
N ILE A 45 -14.80 9.37 10.16
CA ILE A 45 -15.64 10.01 9.14
C ILE A 45 -16.15 8.90 8.23
N PRO A 46 -17.46 8.69 8.15
CA PRO A 46 -18.00 7.68 7.28
C PRO A 46 -18.03 8.11 5.82
N PRO A 47 -18.07 7.15 4.88
CA PRO A 47 -18.33 7.47 3.48
C PRO A 47 -19.61 8.31 3.34
N PRO A 48 -19.70 9.19 2.32
CA PRO A 48 -20.94 9.87 2.02
C PRO A 48 -22.09 8.87 1.79
N GLY A 49 -23.24 9.10 2.45
CA GLY A 49 -24.46 8.31 2.23
C GLY A 49 -24.60 7.03 3.07
N SER A 50 -23.79 6.86 4.12
CA SER A 50 -23.82 5.66 4.93
C SER A 50 -24.41 5.92 6.35
N ASN A 51 -25.04 4.90 7.00
CA ASN A 51 -25.52 4.89 8.41
C ASN A 51 -24.46 4.70 9.54
N PRO A 52 -24.29 5.67 10.49
CA PRO A 52 -23.26 5.78 11.55
C PRO A 52 -22.66 4.52 12.18
N ASP A 53 -23.48 3.50 12.40
CA ASP A 53 -23.21 2.47 13.41
C ASP A 53 -22.33 1.29 12.93
N HIS A 54 -21.78 1.30 11.70
CA HIS A 54 -21.24 0.08 11.06
C HIS A 54 -19.95 0.20 10.21
N TRP A 55 -19.04 1.16 10.44
CA TRP A 55 -17.80 1.26 9.62
C TRP A 55 -16.49 1.02 10.37
N ALA A 56 -16.40 -0.05 11.13
CA ALA A 56 -15.09 -0.64 11.33
C ALA A 56 -14.62 -1.27 10.01
N PHE A 57 -13.38 -0.99 9.59
CA PHE A 57 -12.83 -1.56 8.35
C PHE A 57 -12.97 -3.09 8.34
N ALA A 58 -12.69 -3.74 9.48
CA ALA A 58 -12.73 -5.18 9.67
C ALA A 58 -14.10 -5.84 9.46
N THR A 59 -15.20 -5.10 9.61
CA THR A 59 -16.57 -5.60 9.43
C THR A 59 -17.28 -4.99 8.22
N SER A 60 -16.66 -3.99 7.59
CA SER A 60 -17.25 -3.22 6.50
C SER A 60 -17.43 -4.03 5.21
N LYS A 61 -18.60 -3.86 4.60
CA LYS A 61 -18.93 -4.35 3.26
C LYS A 61 -18.65 -3.26 2.24
N ILE A 62 -17.38 -3.12 1.84
CA ILE A 62 -16.97 -2.11 0.85
C ILE A 62 -17.28 -2.62 -0.58
N GLY A 63 -18.13 -1.89 -1.30
CA GLY A 63 -18.37 -2.09 -2.74
C GLY A 63 -17.46 -1.18 -3.56
N PHE A 64 -17.13 -1.60 -4.79
CA PHE A 64 -16.27 -0.83 -5.68
C PHE A 64 -16.89 -0.67 -7.06
N GLU A 65 -16.55 0.44 -7.70
CA GLU A 65 -16.86 0.71 -9.09
C GLU A 65 -15.56 1.05 -9.80
N ALA A 66 -15.33 0.43 -10.95
CA ALA A 66 -14.26 0.78 -11.87
C ALA A 66 -14.75 1.86 -12.82
N ARG A 67 -13.88 2.84 -13.04
CA ARG A 67 -14.06 3.93 -13.96
C ARG A 67 -13.00 3.79 -15.04
N VAL A 68 -13.44 3.44 -16.24
CA VAL A 68 -12.55 3.09 -17.36
C VAL A 68 -12.52 4.25 -18.34
N LEU A 69 -11.32 4.60 -18.78
CA LEU A 69 -11.10 5.54 -19.89
C LEU A 69 -10.94 4.73 -21.16
N ASP A 70 -11.66 5.13 -22.21
CA ASP A 70 -11.69 4.38 -23.47
C ASP A 70 -10.47 4.69 -24.36
N SER A 71 -9.81 5.84 -24.16
CA SER A 71 -8.58 6.23 -24.87
C SER A 71 -7.60 7.02 -23.99
N LEU A 72 -6.31 7.00 -24.38
CA LEU A 72 -5.28 7.87 -23.79
C LEU A 72 -5.42 9.33 -24.24
N ASP A 73 -6.12 9.61 -25.34
CA ASP A 73 -6.40 10.98 -25.78
C ASP A 73 -7.31 11.72 -24.79
N ASP A 74 -8.12 10.96 -24.04
CA ASP A 74 -8.93 11.47 -22.94
C ASP A 74 -8.08 11.69 -21.68
N PHE A 75 -6.78 11.38 -21.67
CA PHE A 75 -5.90 11.61 -20.53
C PHE A 75 -5.01 12.86 -20.75
N PRO A 76 -4.94 13.79 -19.77
CA PRO A 76 -5.62 13.80 -18.48
C PRO A 76 -7.03 14.41 -18.56
N ALA A 77 -8.08 13.61 -18.33
CA ALA A 77 -9.45 14.10 -18.29
C ALA A 77 -9.69 14.89 -16.98
N GLN A 78 -10.28 16.08 -17.12
CA GLN A 78 -10.96 16.77 -16.00
C GLN A 78 -12.41 16.30 -15.83
N ALA A 79 -12.98 15.64 -16.85
CA ALA A 79 -14.33 15.11 -16.83
C ALA A 79 -14.38 13.70 -16.21
N LEU A 80 -15.56 13.32 -15.71
CA LEU A 80 -15.80 11.97 -15.22
C LEU A 80 -15.74 10.99 -16.41
N PRO A 81 -14.96 9.90 -16.33
CA PRO A 81 -14.89 8.89 -17.38
C PRO A 81 -16.28 8.34 -17.71
N ALA A 82 -16.53 8.11 -19.00
CA ALA A 82 -17.84 7.76 -19.53
C ALA A 82 -18.32 6.36 -19.10
N THR A 83 -17.38 5.43 -18.88
CA THR A 83 -17.70 4.03 -18.61
C THR A 83 -17.51 3.68 -17.13
N ILE A 84 -18.62 3.39 -16.44
CA ILE A 84 -18.64 2.88 -15.06
C ILE A 84 -19.00 1.40 -15.08
N LYS A 85 -18.11 0.55 -14.56
CA LYS A 85 -18.34 -0.89 -14.40
C LYS A 85 -18.36 -1.22 -12.91
N SER A 86 -19.44 -1.82 -12.41
CA SER A 86 -19.48 -2.30 -11.03
C SER A 86 -18.50 -3.46 -10.85
N LEU A 87 -17.66 -3.43 -9.81
CA LEU A 87 -16.69 -4.51 -9.52
C LEU A 87 -17.31 -5.68 -8.74
N GLY A 88 -18.64 -5.79 -8.75
CA GLY A 88 -19.38 -6.79 -7.96
C GLY A 88 -19.56 -6.39 -6.50
N GLY A 89 -20.48 -7.10 -5.84
CA GLY A 89 -20.90 -6.80 -4.47
C GLY A 89 -19.78 -6.99 -3.45
N ALA A 90 -19.85 -6.23 -2.36
CA ALA A 90 -18.94 -6.31 -1.24
C ALA A 90 -18.87 -7.74 -0.65
N ALA A 91 -17.87 -8.51 -1.08
CA ALA A 91 -17.63 -9.85 -0.54
C ALA A 91 -17.47 -9.75 0.98
N ALA A 92 -18.24 -10.55 1.71
CA ALA A 92 -18.13 -10.61 3.16
C ALA A 92 -16.75 -11.18 3.53
N LEU A 93 -16.08 -10.55 4.49
CA LEU A 93 -14.80 -10.98 5.02
C LEU A 93 -14.98 -11.53 6.43
N PRO A 94 -15.55 -12.75 6.59
CA PRO A 94 -15.99 -13.25 7.89
C PRO A 94 -14.84 -13.42 8.90
N LYS A 95 -13.60 -13.59 8.42
CA LYS A 95 -12.41 -13.80 9.26
C LYS A 95 -11.65 -12.52 9.60
N ALA A 96 -11.91 -11.40 8.91
CA ALA A 96 -11.10 -10.19 9.03
C ALA A 96 -11.06 -9.67 10.47
N LYS A 97 -12.22 -9.57 11.13
CA LYS A 97 -12.32 -9.14 12.54
C LYS A 97 -11.46 -9.99 13.48
N ALA A 98 -11.65 -11.31 13.45
CA ALA A 98 -10.91 -12.23 14.32
C ALA A 98 -9.38 -12.15 14.08
N LEU A 99 -8.96 -12.04 12.83
CA LEU A 99 -7.54 -11.91 12.47
C LEU A 99 -6.95 -10.55 12.94
N PHE A 100 -7.70 -9.45 12.85
CA PHE A 100 -7.25 -8.17 13.38
C PHE A 100 -7.17 -8.15 14.91
N GLU A 101 -8.10 -8.82 15.60
CA GLU A 101 -8.03 -9.04 17.05
C GLU A 101 -6.78 -9.85 17.42
N GLU A 102 -6.46 -10.92 16.67
CA GLU A 102 -5.24 -11.69 16.89
C GLU A 102 -3.98 -10.86 16.65
N LEU A 103 -3.93 -10.07 15.58
CA LEU A 103 -2.82 -9.15 15.32
C LEU A 103 -2.62 -8.17 16.48
N LYS A 104 -3.71 -7.63 17.04
CA LYS A 104 -3.67 -6.72 18.18
C LYS A 104 -3.17 -7.40 19.47
N VAL A 105 -3.39 -8.70 19.64
CA VAL A 105 -2.87 -9.48 20.77
C VAL A 105 -1.39 -9.84 20.58
N LYS A 106 -0.99 -10.20 19.35
CA LYS A 106 0.38 -10.63 19.05
C LYS A 106 1.36 -9.46 18.99
N PHE A 107 0.91 -8.29 18.55
CA PHE A 107 1.73 -7.10 18.41
C PHE A 107 1.38 -6.07 19.48
N LYS A 108 2.40 -5.39 20.03
CA LYS A 108 2.22 -4.26 20.95
C LYS A 108 1.82 -3.01 20.14
N ILE A 109 0.59 -2.98 19.64
CA ILE A 109 0.09 -1.90 18.79
C ILE A 109 -0.27 -0.68 19.65
N LYS A 110 0.26 0.49 19.28
CA LYS A 110 -0.02 1.76 19.95
C LYS A 110 -1.47 2.20 19.73
N ASN A 111 -2.12 2.66 20.80
CA ASN A 111 -3.45 3.26 20.72
C ASN A 111 -3.40 4.71 20.20
N THR A 112 -2.30 5.42 20.42
CA THR A 112 -2.09 6.79 19.98
C THR A 112 -0.92 6.89 19.01
N VAL A 113 -0.98 7.84 18.09
CA VAL A 113 0.05 8.08 17.07
C VAL A 113 0.75 9.38 17.39
N ALA A 114 2.07 9.33 17.54
CA ALA A 114 2.89 10.52 17.65
C ALA A 114 3.39 10.98 16.27
N VAL A 115 3.88 12.23 16.19
CA VAL A 115 4.51 12.74 14.96
C VAL A 115 5.68 11.86 14.50
N SER A 116 6.44 11.29 15.45
CA SER A 116 7.54 10.35 15.19
C SER A 116 7.10 9.00 14.62
N ASP A 117 5.81 8.66 14.70
CA ASP A 117 5.27 7.42 14.14
C ASP A 117 4.83 7.58 12.67
N LEU A 118 4.71 8.82 12.20
CA LEU A 118 4.39 9.15 10.81
C LEU A 118 5.66 9.17 9.97
N SER A 119 5.50 9.09 8.65
CA SER A 119 6.65 9.16 7.74
C SER A 119 7.32 10.53 7.86
N GLU A 120 8.60 10.52 8.22
CA GLU A 120 9.41 11.73 8.27
C GLU A 120 9.53 12.33 6.87
N LYS A 121 9.61 13.66 6.83
CA LYS A 121 9.92 14.36 5.58
C LYS A 121 11.30 13.91 5.10
N VAL A 122 11.42 13.68 3.79
CA VAL A 122 12.70 13.31 3.17
C VAL A 122 13.76 14.36 3.52
N ASP A 123 14.82 13.92 4.20
CA ASP A 123 15.97 14.76 4.51
C ASP A 123 16.80 14.96 3.23
N SER A 124 16.70 16.18 2.68
CA SER A 124 17.45 16.60 1.49
C SER A 124 18.97 16.47 1.61
N LYS A 125 19.52 16.32 2.82
CA LYS A 125 20.96 16.18 3.06
C LYS A 125 21.41 14.73 3.18
N ARG A 126 20.47 13.78 3.28
CA ARG A 126 20.77 12.36 3.49
C ARG A 126 20.59 11.59 2.19
N TYR A 127 21.70 11.11 1.65
CA TYR A 127 21.72 10.31 0.43
C TYR A 127 22.10 8.86 0.75
N ILE A 128 21.42 7.91 0.09
CA ILE A 128 21.71 6.48 0.21
C ILE A 128 22.36 6.04 -1.10
N LYS A 129 23.58 5.52 -1.02
CA LYS A 129 24.23 4.89 -2.17
C LYS A 129 23.57 3.54 -2.46
N LYS A 130 23.16 3.31 -3.70
CA LYS A 130 22.56 2.05 -4.19
C LYS A 130 23.52 1.37 -5.14
N TYR A 131 23.93 0.14 -4.80
CA TYR A 131 24.75 -0.68 -5.69
C TYR A 131 23.92 -1.24 -6.84
N LEU A 132 24.40 -1.10 -8.07
CA LEU A 132 23.82 -1.65 -9.29
C LEU A 132 24.48 -2.99 -9.63
N THR A 133 23.75 -4.08 -9.39
CA THR A 133 24.24 -5.44 -9.61
C THR A 133 24.59 -5.71 -11.07
N ARG A 134 25.47 -6.69 -11.33
CA ARG A 134 25.82 -7.10 -12.70
C ARG A 134 24.59 -7.58 -13.48
N THR A 135 23.68 -8.31 -12.83
CA THR A 135 22.43 -8.77 -13.46
C THR A 135 21.57 -7.60 -13.92
N TYR A 136 21.42 -6.56 -13.10
CA TYR A 136 20.69 -5.35 -13.47
C TYR A 136 21.35 -4.65 -14.67
N ARG A 137 22.68 -4.49 -14.65
CA ARG A 137 23.43 -3.86 -15.74
C ARG A 137 23.35 -4.63 -17.06
N ASN A 138 23.20 -5.95 -17.01
CA ASN A 138 23.10 -6.80 -18.19
C ASN A 138 21.67 -6.94 -18.74
N ALA A 139 20.65 -6.51 -18.00
CA ALA A 139 19.25 -6.65 -18.41
C ALA A 139 18.83 -5.65 -19.51
N PHE A 140 19.64 -4.62 -19.75
CA PHE A 140 19.44 -3.61 -20.78
C PHE A 140 20.81 -3.02 -21.19
N HIS A 141 20.85 -2.12 -22.17
CA HIS A 141 22.08 -1.44 -22.59
C HIS A 141 22.55 -0.40 -21.55
N PHE A 142 23.01 -0.88 -20.40
CA PHE A 142 23.57 -0.03 -19.35
C PHE A 142 24.94 0.50 -19.77
N THR A 143 25.08 1.82 -19.84
CA THR A 143 26.35 2.48 -20.17
C THR A 143 27.08 2.97 -18.93
N SER A 144 26.43 3.78 -18.10
CA SER A 144 27.00 4.32 -16.86
C SER A 144 25.90 4.79 -15.89
N PRO A 145 26.19 4.86 -14.58
CA PRO A 145 25.29 5.47 -13.62
C PRO A 145 25.10 6.97 -13.92
N ARG A 146 23.85 7.45 -13.89
CA ARG A 146 23.51 8.86 -14.13
C ARG A 146 23.65 9.75 -12.89
N VAL A 147 23.69 9.15 -11.71
CA VAL A 147 23.75 9.85 -10.41
C VAL A 147 24.87 9.25 -9.56
N ARG A 148 25.48 10.07 -8.70
CA ARG A 148 26.65 9.67 -7.89
C ARG A 148 26.32 8.61 -6.86
N GLU A 149 25.06 8.54 -6.46
CA GLU A 149 24.52 7.58 -5.50
C GLU A 149 24.34 6.19 -6.11
N ALA A 150 24.30 6.08 -7.45
CA ALA A 150 24.22 4.81 -8.14
C ALA A 150 25.64 4.28 -8.39
N VAL A 151 26.03 3.25 -7.64
CA VAL A 151 27.42 2.78 -7.59
C VAL A 151 27.55 1.41 -8.24
N VAL A 152 28.66 1.17 -8.93
CA VAL A 152 28.94 -0.09 -9.66
C VAL A 152 30.23 -0.78 -9.21
N ASP A 153 30.97 -0.16 -8.30
CA ASP A 153 32.24 -0.63 -7.76
C ASP A 153 32.05 -1.46 -6.48
N ASP A 154 33.17 -1.84 -5.87
CA ASP A 154 33.21 -2.67 -4.68
C ASP A 154 33.02 -1.88 -3.37
N SER A 155 32.71 -0.58 -3.43
CA SER A 155 32.56 0.25 -2.22
C SER A 155 31.51 -0.28 -1.25
N TYR A 156 30.43 -0.88 -1.74
CA TYR A 156 29.45 -1.55 -0.90
C TYR A 156 30.08 -2.74 -0.14
N HIS A 157 30.88 -3.56 -0.83
CA HIS A 157 31.56 -4.71 -0.23
C HIS A 157 32.62 -4.29 0.78
N CYS A 158 33.35 -3.21 0.49
CA CYS A 158 34.29 -2.59 1.42
C CYS A 158 33.57 -2.07 2.67
N ALA A 159 32.48 -1.31 2.50
CA ALA A 159 31.72 -0.74 3.61
C ALA A 159 31.17 -1.82 4.57
N VAL A 160 30.68 -2.95 4.03
CA VAL A 160 30.21 -4.08 4.85
C VAL A 160 31.37 -4.75 5.61
N LYS A 161 32.57 -4.82 5.04
CA LYS A 161 33.74 -5.46 5.65
C LYS A 161 34.49 -4.58 6.65
N GLU A 162 34.49 -3.26 6.45
CA GLU A 162 35.21 -2.31 7.29
C GLU A 162 34.60 -2.19 8.69
N HIS A 163 33.28 -2.25 8.80
CA HIS A 163 32.57 -2.07 10.07
C HIS A 163 32.27 -3.41 10.75
N LYS A 164 33.32 -4.09 11.27
CA LYS A 164 33.16 -5.34 12.03
C LYS A 164 32.67 -5.15 13.46
N GLN A 165 32.89 -3.97 14.03
CA GLN A 165 32.50 -3.69 15.42
C GLN A 165 31.08 -3.15 15.45
N ALA A 166 30.23 -3.74 16.29
CA ALA A 166 28.90 -3.23 16.54
C ALA A 166 28.98 -1.80 17.08
N ASN A 167 28.09 -0.91 16.63
CA ASN A 167 28.03 0.45 17.12
C ASN A 167 27.74 0.43 18.64
N PRO A 168 28.65 0.94 19.51
CA PRO A 168 28.45 0.91 20.96
C PRO A 168 27.25 1.76 21.41
N ASN A 169 26.80 2.68 20.56
CA ASN A 169 25.63 3.52 20.80
C ASN A 169 24.34 2.92 20.21
N PHE A 170 24.36 1.69 19.71
CA PHE A 170 23.15 1.04 19.22
C PHE A 170 22.17 0.88 20.38
N LYS A 171 20.99 1.49 20.23
CA LYS A 171 19.86 1.30 21.13
C LYS A 171 18.80 0.53 20.36
N GLN A 172 18.39 -0.61 20.92
CA GLN A 172 17.27 -1.36 20.37
C GLN A 172 16.03 -0.45 20.38
N THR A 173 15.34 -0.37 19.25
CA THR A 173 14.07 0.34 19.16
C THR A 173 13.01 -0.37 19.98
N SER A 174 12.06 0.39 20.53
CA SER A 174 10.91 -0.17 21.23
C SER A 174 10.17 -1.22 20.38
N ASP A 175 9.63 -2.24 21.04
CA ASP A 175 8.76 -3.26 20.43
C ASP A 175 7.37 -2.71 20.05
N GLU A 176 7.06 -1.48 20.45
CA GLU A 176 5.79 -0.84 20.11
C GLU A 176 5.71 -0.50 18.61
N MET A 177 4.55 -0.71 18.02
CA MET A 177 4.33 -0.47 16.60
C MET A 177 2.98 0.17 16.33
N THR A 178 2.84 0.83 15.18
CA THR A 178 1.56 1.35 14.70
C THR A 178 0.83 0.30 13.85
N TRP A 179 -0.46 0.53 13.62
CA TRP A 179 -1.25 -0.26 12.69
C TRP A 179 -0.66 -0.30 11.27
N GLY A 180 0.04 0.74 10.84
CA GLY A 180 0.69 0.78 9.52
C GLY A 180 1.81 -0.22 9.39
N LYS A 181 2.59 -0.41 10.46
CA LYS A 181 3.59 -1.48 10.51
C LYS A 181 2.91 -2.86 10.52
N ALA A 182 1.76 -3.00 11.18
CA ALA A 182 0.98 -4.25 11.18
C ALA A 182 0.41 -4.55 9.78
N TYR A 183 -0.09 -3.55 9.06
CA TYR A 183 -0.51 -3.66 7.68
C TYR A 183 0.65 -4.02 6.76
N ALA A 184 1.80 -3.36 6.92
CA ALA A 184 2.99 -3.72 6.16
C ALA A 184 3.44 -5.15 6.44
N PHE A 185 3.32 -5.65 7.67
CA PHE A 185 3.57 -7.05 8.00
C PHE A 185 2.58 -7.98 7.29
N ALA A 186 1.28 -7.67 7.35
CA ALA A 186 0.25 -8.44 6.67
C ALA A 186 0.45 -8.47 5.15
N LEU A 187 0.83 -7.36 4.52
CA LEU A 187 1.07 -7.27 3.08
C LEU A 187 2.28 -8.10 2.59
N ARG A 188 3.22 -8.44 3.49
CA ARG A 188 4.29 -9.41 3.18
C ARG A 188 3.79 -10.85 3.12
N HIS A 189 2.56 -11.10 3.60
CA HIS A 189 1.91 -12.41 3.65
C HIS A 189 0.60 -12.33 2.83
N PRO A 190 0.65 -12.56 1.50
CA PRO A 190 -0.47 -12.26 0.61
C PRO A 190 -1.81 -12.89 1.04
N TYR A 191 -1.79 -14.15 1.48
CA TYR A 191 -2.99 -14.84 1.96
C TYR A 191 -3.61 -14.15 3.18
N LEU A 192 -2.79 -13.70 4.13
CA LEU A 192 -3.26 -12.96 5.30
C LEU A 192 -3.86 -11.60 4.87
N ALA A 193 -3.19 -10.87 3.98
CA ALA A 193 -3.69 -9.60 3.47
C ALA A 193 -5.04 -9.72 2.74
N GLU A 194 -5.26 -10.80 1.99
CA GLU A 194 -6.54 -11.10 1.35
C GLU A 194 -7.64 -11.42 2.37
N GLN A 195 -7.35 -12.25 3.38
CA GLN A 195 -8.34 -12.60 4.42
C GLN A 195 -8.70 -11.39 5.31
N LEU A 196 -7.75 -10.47 5.52
CA LEU A 196 -7.98 -9.19 6.21
C LEU A 196 -8.74 -8.17 5.35
N GLY A 197 -8.88 -8.40 4.04
CA GLY A 197 -9.51 -7.48 3.12
C GLY A 197 -8.66 -6.30 2.68
N LEU A 198 -7.35 -6.30 3.02
CA LEU A 198 -6.40 -5.28 2.57
C LEU A 198 -6.17 -5.40 1.06
N ILE A 199 -6.16 -6.62 0.53
CA ILE A 199 -6.11 -6.88 -0.92
C ILE A 199 -7.45 -7.49 -1.31
N ARG A 200 -8.13 -6.86 -2.28
CA ARG A 200 -9.34 -7.41 -2.90
C ARG A 200 -9.10 -7.69 -4.37
N LYS A 201 -9.59 -8.84 -4.82
CA LYS A 201 -9.42 -9.30 -6.20
C LYS A 201 -10.72 -9.14 -6.95
N PHE A 202 -10.64 -8.60 -8.15
CA PHE A 202 -11.76 -8.37 -9.04
C PHE A 202 -11.36 -8.80 -10.45
N THR A 203 -12.36 -9.16 -11.24
CA THR A 203 -12.22 -9.35 -12.68
C THR A 203 -13.23 -8.41 -13.33
N ILE A 204 -12.77 -7.59 -14.26
CA ILE A 204 -13.65 -6.74 -15.06
C ILE A 204 -13.72 -7.25 -16.48
N GLU A 205 -14.92 -7.22 -17.05
CA GLU A 205 -15.12 -7.43 -18.47
C GLU A 205 -14.90 -6.10 -19.20
N LEU A 206 -14.03 -6.17 -20.20
CA LEU A 206 -13.66 -5.10 -21.12
C LEU A 206 -14.43 -5.29 -22.43
N ASP A 207 -14.94 -4.18 -22.97
CA ASP A 207 -15.68 -4.22 -24.23
C ASP A 207 -14.68 -4.47 -25.40
N PRO A 208 -14.99 -5.40 -26.32
CA PRO A 208 -14.11 -5.70 -27.45
C PRO A 208 -14.01 -4.48 -28.37
N GLY A 209 -12.80 -3.95 -28.55
CA GLY A 209 -12.50 -2.78 -29.39
C GLY A 209 -11.94 -1.55 -28.65
N MET A 210 -11.85 -1.56 -27.31
CA MET A 210 -11.25 -0.46 -26.53
C MET A 210 -9.70 -0.38 -26.59
N TYR A 211 -9.01 -1.43 -27.04
CA TYR A 211 -7.56 -1.58 -26.86
C TYR A 211 -6.80 -2.09 -28.11
N GLU A 212 -7.32 -1.84 -29.31
CA GLU A 212 -6.56 -2.02 -30.57
C GLU A 212 -5.83 -0.74 -30.99
#